data_AF-A0A7X0J4X9-F1
#
_entry.id   AF-A0A7X0J4X9-F1
#
_cell.length_a   1.000
_cell.length_b   1.000
_cell.length_c   1.000
_cell.angle_alpha   90.00
_cell.angle_beta   90.00
_cell.angle_gamma   90.00
#
_symmetry.space_group_name_H-M   'P 1'
#
loop_
_entity.id
_entity.type
_entity.pdbx_description
1 polymer ?
#
loop_
_entity_poly.entity_id
_entity_poly.type
_entity_poly.pdbx_seq_one_letter_code
_entity_poly.pdbx_strand_id
1 'polypeptide(L)' 'MEVAITVLENEIKSMSLLLKKEDLMRKDIKKATIVMKDIAKLKTAVKLLKEHHQRKERIRL' A
#
# COMPACT_ATOMS: atom_id res chain seq x y z
N MET A 1 9.25 5.34 -12.20
CA MET A 1 8.96 5.44 -10.75
C MET A 1 7.46 5.56 -10.51
N GLU A 2 6.75 6.32 -11.34
CA GLU A 2 5.27 6.35 -11.38
C GLU A 2 4.64 4.97 -11.52
N VAL A 3 5.08 4.14 -12.48
CA VAL A 3 4.54 2.77 -12.67
C VAL A 3 4.60 1.94 -11.38
N ALA A 4 5.71 2.01 -10.63
CA ALA A 4 5.86 1.27 -9.37
C ALA A 4 4.94 1.80 -8.27
N ILE A 5 4.74 3.12 -8.18
CA ILE A 5 3.81 3.73 -7.23
C ILE A 5 2.38 3.32 -7.54
N THR A 6 1.97 3.38 -8.81
CA THR A 6 0.62 3.00 -9.26
C THR A 6 0.32 1.53 -8.97
N VAL A 7 1.28 0.63 -9.21
CA VAL A 7 1.12 -0.80 -8.90
C VAL A 7 0.89 -1.01 -7.39
N LEU A 8 1.68 -0.36 -6.54
CA LEU A 8 1.54 -0.48 -5.09
C LEU A 8 0.22 0.12 -4.57
N GLU A 9 -0.24 1.22 -5.16
CA GLU A 9 -1.53 1.84 -4.81
C GLU A 9 -2.72 0.95 -5.21
N ASN A 10 -2.64 0.28 -6.36
CA ASN A 10 -3.64 -0.69 -6.79
C ASN A 10 -3.68 -1.92 -5.86
N GLU A 11 -2.52 -2.39 -5.41
CA GLU A 11 -2.43 -3.51 -4.46
C GLU A 11 -3.09 -3.15 -3.12
N ILE A 12 -2.80 -1.95 -2.57
CA ILE A 12 -3.45 -1.44 -1.35
C ILE A 12 -4.97 -1.41 -1.51
N LYS A 13 -5.47 -0.96 -2.67
CA LYS A 13 -6.90 -0.89 -2.96
C LYS A 13 -7.53 -2.28 -3.02
N SER A 14 -6.86 -3.23 -3.67
CA SER A 14 -7.29 -4.63 -3.76
C SER A 14 -7.40 -5.29 -2.37
N MET A 15 -6.35 -5.18 -1.56
CA MET A 15 -6.33 -5.73 -0.20
C MET A 15 -7.37 -5.07 0.72
N SER A 16 -7.61 -3.77 0.56
CA SER A 16 -8.65 -3.05 1.29
C SER A 16 -10.06 -3.52 0.90
N LEU A 17 -10.28 -3.85 -0.37
CA LEU A 17 -11.54 -4.42 -0.85
C LEU A 17 -11.74 -5.85 -0.33
N LEU A 18 -10.68 -6.66 -0.27
CA LEU A 18 -10.72 -8.01 0.31
C LEU A 18 -11.23 -7.96 1.76
N LEU A 19 -10.66 -7.08 2.59
CA LEU A 19 -11.08 -6.91 3.98
C LEU A 19 -12.58 -6.58 4.13
N LYS A 20 -13.11 -5.73 3.24
CA LYS A 20 -14.51 -5.30 3.27
C LYS A 20 -15.48 -6.33 2.66
N LYS A 21 -15.16 -6.86 1.48
CA LYS A 21 -16.06 -7.75 0.73
C LYS A 21 -16.15 -9.13 1.34
N GLU A 22 -15.04 -9.66 1.85
CA GLU A 22 -15.04 -10.98 2.47
C GLU A 22 -15.52 -10.95 3.93
N ASP A 23 -15.77 -9.76 4.49
CA ASP A 23 -16.05 -9.54 5.92
C ASP A 23 -15.00 -10.21 6.82
N LEU A 24 -13.74 -10.09 6.38
CA LEU A 24 -12.62 -10.84 6.94
C LEU A 24 -12.41 -10.50 8.42
N MET A 25 -12.73 -9.28 8.81
CA MET A 25 -12.71 -8.80 10.21
C MET A 25 -13.62 -9.62 11.12
N ARG A 26 -14.71 -10.20 10.62
CA ARG A 26 -15.62 -11.03 11.40
C ARG A 26 -15.36 -12.53 11.22
N LYS A 27 -14.96 -12.95 10.02
CA LYS A 27 -14.74 -14.37 9.70
C LYS A 27 -13.39 -14.91 10.17
N ASP A 28 -12.33 -14.10 10.04
CA ASP A 28 -10.97 -14.48 10.40
C ASP A 28 -10.13 -13.25 10.78
N ILE A 29 -10.21 -12.88 12.06
CA ILE A 29 -9.50 -11.74 12.64
C ILE A 29 -7.98 -11.85 12.47
N LYS A 30 -7.42 -13.08 12.54
CA LYS A 30 -5.97 -13.29 12.40
C LYS A 30 -5.54 -12.93 10.98
N LYS A 31 -6.23 -13.46 9.97
CA LYS A 31 -5.97 -13.15 8.57
C LYS A 31 -6.22 -11.66 8.28
N ALA A 32 -7.25 -11.06 8.86
CA ALA A 32 -7.55 -9.64 8.69
C ALA A 32 -6.42 -8.77 9.24
N THR A 33 -5.87 -9.12 10.41
CA THR A 33 -4.75 -8.41 11.04
C THR A 33 -3.49 -8.49 10.17
N ILE A 34 -3.20 -9.65 9.55
CA ILE A 34 -2.07 -9.80 8.63
C ILE A 34 -2.25 -8.89 7.42
N VAL A 35 -3.42 -8.92 6.78
CA VAL A 35 -3.73 -8.08 5.62
C VAL A 35 -3.62 -6.59 5.96
N MET A 36 -4.08 -6.17 7.15
CA MET A 36 -3.93 -4.79 7.62
C MET A 36 -2.46 -4.39 7.81
N LYS A 37 -1.63 -5.27 8.37
CA LYS A 37 -0.18 -5.03 8.51
C LYS A 37 0.49 -4.89 7.15
N ASP A 38 0.12 -5.71 6.18
CA ASP A 38 0.71 -5.65 4.84
C ASP A 38 0.28 -4.39 4.09
N ILE A 39 -0.99 -3.97 4.21
CA ILE A 39 -1.44 -2.66 3.72
C ILE A 39 -0.61 -1.53 4.34
N ALA A 40 -0.32 -1.58 5.65
CA ALA A 40 0.49 -0.56 6.30
C ALA A 40 1.93 -0.49 5.75
N LYS A 41 2.56 -1.65 5.52
CA LYS A 41 3.89 -1.74 4.89
C LYS A 41 3.87 -1.15 3.46
N LEU A 42 2.87 -1.49 2.66
CA LEU A 42 2.72 -0.98 1.30
C LEU A 42 2.55 0.55 1.27
N LYS A 43 1.76 1.11 2.21
CA LYS A 43 1.63 2.58 2.34
C LYS A 43 2.96 3.24 2.67
N THR A 44 3.75 2.66 3.56
CA THR A 44 5.09 3.15 3.88
C THR A 44 6.02 3.09 2.67
N ALA A 45 6.00 1.99 1.90
CA ALA A 45 6.79 1.86 0.69
C ALA A 45 6.42 2.93 -0.37
N VAL A 46 5.11 3.16 -0.58
CA VAL A 46 4.63 4.23 -1.47
C VAL A 46 5.12 5.60 -1.02
N LYS A 47 5.05 5.90 0.29
CA LYS A 47 5.53 7.16 0.85
C LYS A 47 7.03 7.35 0.59
N LEU A 48 7.85 6.35 0.89
CA LEU A 48 9.30 6.38 0.68
C LEU A 48 9.65 6.57 -0.81
N LEU A 49 8.93 5.89 -1.71
CA LEU A 49 9.13 6.05 -3.15
C LEU A 49 8.76 7.46 -3.63
N LYS A 50 7.64 8.03 -3.17
CA LYS A 50 7.26 9.41 -3.50
C LYS A 50 8.29 10.42 -3.00
N GLU A 51 8.75 10.28 -1.76
CA GLU A 51 9.79 11.14 -1.18
C GLU A 51 11.11 11.05 -1.94
N HIS A 52 11.56 9.83 -2.26
CA HIS A 52 12.78 9.61 -3.04
C HIS A 52 12.67 10.20 -4.46
N HIS A 53 11.51 10.08 -5.10
CA HIS A 53 11.26 10.67 -6.42
C HIS A 53 11.37 12.20 -6.37
N GLN A 54 10.68 12.84 -5.42
CA GLN A 54 10.72 14.29 -5.23
C GLN A 54 12.13 14.81 -4.88
N ARG A 55 12.92 14.06 -4.11
CA ARG A 55 14.32 14.43 -3.82
C ARG A 55 15.19 14.35 -5.07
N LYS A 56 15.02 13.30 -5.89
CA LYS A 56 15.76 13.17 -7.16
C LYS A 56 15.44 14.28 -8.15
N GLU A 57 14.19 14.74 -8.21
CA GLU A 57 13.83 15.87 -9.06
C GLU A 57 14.46 17.18 -8.57
N ARG A 58 14.49 17.42 -7.25
CA ARG A 58 15.14 18.61 -6.67
C ARG A 58 16.65 18.66 -6.86
N ILE A 59 17.33 17.52 -6.96
CA ILE A 59 18.79 17.45 -7.19
C ILE A 59 19.15 17.61 -8.68
N ARG A 60 18.19 17.37 -9.59
CA ARG A 60 18.39 17.48 -11.04
C ARG A 60 18.11 18.88 -11.60
N LEU A 61 17.51 19.77 -10.81
CA LEU A 61 17.32 21.20 -11.09
C LEU A 61 18.50 22.00 -10.54
#